data_AF-A0A496U1T8-F1
#
_entry.id   AF-A0A496U1T8-F1
#
_cell.length_a   1.000
_cell.length_b   1.000
_cell.length_c   1.000
_cell.angle_alpha   90.00
_cell.angle_beta   90.00
_cell.angle_gamma   90.00
#
_symmetry.space_group_name_H-M   'P 1'
#
loop_
_entity.id
_entity.type
_entity.pdbx_description
1 polymer ?
#
loop_
_entity_poly.entity_id
_entity_poly.type
_entity_poly.pdbx_seq_one_letter_code
_entity_poly.pdbx_strand_id
1 'polypeptide(L)'
;MIKPLLETREGRTRARFHEDVKIQRIALVSTGGWWELENFGTVVGILKEFAETAGVQFAGAVLRPHALLLKKKGRITQEGETVLNAVKKAGRELVIEGKMRKETLATISYPLISREELIVKYNNLVQ
;
A
#
# COMPACT_ATOMS: atom_id res chain seq x y z
N MET A 1 -3.74 -22.84 7.03
CA MET A 1 -4.44 -21.60 6.59
C MET A 1 -4.96 -21.73 5.17
N ILE A 2 -4.10 -22.02 4.18
CA ILE A 2 -4.53 -22.40 2.83
C ILE A 2 -4.84 -23.90 2.80
N LYS A 3 -5.99 -24.26 2.22
CA LYS A 3 -6.39 -25.64 1.97
C LYS A 3 -5.51 -26.19 0.83
N PRO A 4 -4.79 -27.32 1.01
CA PRO A 4 -3.91 -27.90 -0.01
C PRO A 4 -4.72 -28.65 -1.08
N LEU A 5 -5.78 -28.01 -1.59
CA LEU A 5 -6.61 -28.49 -2.68
C LEU A 5 -6.46 -27.50 -3.83
N LEU A 6 -5.88 -27.97 -4.92
CA LEU A 6 -5.57 -27.14 -6.08
C LEU A 6 -6.75 -27.10 -7.04
N GLU A 7 -7.01 -25.92 -7.59
CA GLU A 7 -7.99 -25.70 -8.65
C GLU A 7 -7.36 -24.88 -9.79
N THR A 8 -7.80 -25.13 -11.02
CA THR A 8 -7.46 -24.26 -12.15
C THR A 8 -8.49 -23.14 -12.22
N ARG A 9 -8.06 -21.89 -12.08
CA ARG A 9 -8.91 -20.69 -12.26
C ARG A 9 -8.20 -19.71 -13.19
N GLU A 10 -8.89 -19.30 -14.26
CA GLU A 10 -8.34 -18.38 -15.27
C GLU A 10 -6.99 -18.84 -15.83
N GLY A 11 -6.85 -20.14 -16.08
CA GLY A 11 -5.62 -20.73 -16.63
C GLY A 11 -4.43 -20.80 -15.66
N ARG A 12 -4.62 -20.51 -14.37
CA ARG A 12 -3.58 -20.62 -13.32
C ARG A 12 -3.98 -21.63 -12.26
N THR A 13 -2.98 -22.28 -11.67
CA THR A 13 -3.17 -23.10 -10.45
C THR A 13 -3.37 -22.17 -9.26
N ARG A 14 -4.46 -22.36 -8.52
CA ARG A 14 -4.82 -21.58 -7.34
C ARG A 14 -5.28 -22.50 -6.20
N ALA A 15 -5.45 -21.92 -5.02
CA ALA A 15 -5.97 -22.60 -3.85
C ALA A 15 -7.04 -21.72 -3.17
N ARG A 16 -7.47 -22.10 -1.98
CA ARG A 16 -8.38 -21.29 -1.15
C ARG A 16 -7.99 -21.39 0.31
N PHE A 17 -8.42 -20.44 1.13
CA PHE A 17 -8.39 -20.64 2.57
C PHE A 17 -9.31 -21.78 3.01
N HIS A 18 -9.05 -22.38 4.17
CA HIS A 18 -10.02 -23.26 4.82
C HIS A 18 -11.30 -22.49 5.21
N GLU A 19 -12.44 -23.17 5.32
CA GLU A 19 -13.76 -22.55 5.58
C GLU A 19 -13.86 -21.85 6.95
N ASP A 20 -13.04 -22.28 7.91
CA ASP A 20 -12.91 -21.69 9.24
C ASP A 20 -12.06 -20.42 9.26
N VAL A 21 -11.27 -20.16 8.21
CA VAL A 21 -10.46 -18.93 8.08
C VAL A 21 -11.34 -17.77 7.61
N LYS A 22 -11.40 -16.71 8.43
CA LYS A 22 -12.26 -15.54 8.18
C LYS A 22 -11.60 -14.40 7.39
N ILE A 23 -10.48 -14.67 6.72
CA ILE A 23 -9.82 -13.69 5.86
C ILE A 23 -10.63 -13.57 4.57
N GLN A 24 -11.22 -12.40 4.35
CA GLN A 24 -12.02 -12.12 3.14
C GLN A 24 -11.31 -11.18 2.17
N ARG A 25 -10.28 -10.47 2.63
CA ARG A 25 -9.63 -9.37 1.92
C ARG A 25 -8.17 -9.28 2.29
N ILE A 26 -7.37 -8.80 1.35
CA ILE A 26 -5.94 -8.49 1.54
C ILE A 26 -5.73 -7.03 1.20
N ALA A 27 -5.11 -6.30 2.11
CA ALA A 27 -4.70 -4.91 1.91
C ALA A 27 -3.19 -4.80 2.14
N LEU A 28 -2.54 -3.87 1.46
CA LEU A 28 -1.12 -3.57 1.65
C LEU A 28 -0.94 -2.19 2.29
N VAL A 29 -0.03 -2.09 3.25
CA VAL A 29 0.51 -0.83 3.75
C VAL A 29 2.02 -0.88 3.56
N SER A 30 2.58 0.04 2.79
CA SER A 30 4.00 0.08 2.50
C SER A 30 4.52 1.51 2.40
N THR A 31 5.71 1.73 2.94
CA THR A 31 6.42 3.02 2.94
C THR A 31 7.80 2.83 2.34
N GLY A 32 8.33 3.87 1.68
CA GLY A 32 9.63 3.85 1.04
C GLY A 32 10.38 5.16 1.29
N GLY A 33 11.71 5.09 1.26
CA GLY A 33 12.57 6.27 1.32
C GLY A 33 12.71 6.99 -0.03
N TRP A 34 12.49 6.27 -1.13
CA TRP A 34 12.64 6.72 -2.51
C TRP A 34 11.50 7.62 -2.98
N TRP A 35 11.73 8.37 -4.06
CA TRP A 35 10.75 9.29 -4.64
C TRP A 35 9.69 8.54 -5.47
N GLU A 36 10.13 7.56 -6.26
CA GLU A 36 9.34 6.87 -7.26
C GLU A 36 8.30 5.95 -6.60
N LEU A 37 7.03 6.12 -7.01
CA LEU A 37 5.92 5.27 -6.58
C LEU A 37 6.04 3.86 -7.19
N GLU A 38 6.70 3.76 -8.34
CA GLU A 38 6.90 2.54 -9.12
C GLU A 38 7.71 1.50 -8.36
N ASN A 39 8.54 1.92 -7.39
CA ASN A 39 9.31 1.02 -6.54
C ASN A 39 8.44 0.07 -5.70
N PHE A 40 7.16 0.39 -5.50
CA PHE A 40 6.20 -0.50 -4.84
C PHE A 40 5.57 -1.53 -5.77
N GLY A 41 5.80 -1.43 -7.08
CA GLY A 41 5.12 -2.24 -8.11
C GLY A 41 5.23 -3.75 -7.86
N THR A 42 6.44 -4.23 -7.56
CA THR A 42 6.70 -5.66 -7.32
C THR A 42 5.93 -6.18 -6.10
N VAL A 43 5.96 -5.48 -4.96
CA VAL A 43 5.25 -5.92 -3.75
C VAL A 43 3.73 -5.87 -3.96
N VAL A 44 3.22 -4.83 -4.63
CA VAL A 44 1.78 -4.77 -5.00
C VAL A 44 1.41 -5.95 -5.90
N GLY A 45 2.24 -6.29 -6.88
CA GLY A 45 2.03 -7.43 -7.77
C GLY A 45 1.96 -8.76 -7.02
N ILE A 46 2.92 -9.02 -6.13
CA ILE A 46 2.96 -10.24 -5.30
C ILE A 46 1.69 -10.37 -4.47
N LEU A 47 1.24 -9.28 -3.82
CA LEU A 47 0.06 -9.32 -2.95
C LEU A 47 -1.24 -9.48 -3.76
N LYS A 48 -1.32 -8.89 -4.95
CA LYS A 48 -2.44 -9.14 -5.88
C LYS A 48 -2.49 -10.60 -6.32
N GLU A 49 -1.36 -11.17 -6.75
CA GLU A 49 -1.31 -12.58 -7.17
C GLU A 49 -1.61 -13.52 -6.00
N PHE A 50 -1.18 -13.18 -4.79
CA PHE A 50 -1.51 -13.94 -3.59
C PHE A 50 -3.00 -13.87 -3.25
N ALA A 51 -3.62 -12.67 -3.32
CA ALA A 51 -5.06 -12.52 -3.10
C ALA A 51 -5.87 -13.35 -4.09
N GLU A 52 -5.49 -13.31 -5.38
CA GLU A 52 -6.08 -14.18 -6.38
C GLU A 52 -5.86 -15.65 -6.04
N THR A 53 -4.63 -16.06 -5.73
CA THR A 53 -4.30 -17.44 -5.36
C THR A 53 -5.08 -17.93 -4.15
N ALA A 54 -5.42 -17.07 -3.19
CA ALA A 54 -6.22 -17.41 -2.02
C ALA A 54 -7.74 -17.27 -2.25
N GLY A 55 -8.16 -16.75 -3.40
CA GLY A 55 -9.57 -16.53 -3.75
C GLY A 55 -10.24 -15.42 -2.95
N VAL A 56 -9.49 -14.40 -2.56
CA VAL A 56 -9.99 -13.25 -1.77
C VAL A 56 -9.73 -11.93 -2.49
N GLN A 57 -10.48 -10.90 -2.14
CA GLN A 57 -10.35 -9.59 -2.77
C GLN A 57 -9.03 -8.90 -2.35
N PHE A 58 -8.28 -8.38 -3.31
CA PHE A 58 -7.27 -7.36 -3.03
C PHE A 58 -7.95 -6.00 -2.87
N ALA A 59 -7.98 -5.48 -1.64
CA ALA A 59 -8.77 -4.30 -1.26
C ALA A 59 -8.04 -2.95 -1.50
N GLY A 60 -6.78 -2.99 -1.92
CA GLY A 60 -5.98 -1.82 -2.27
C GLY A 60 -4.65 -1.76 -1.51
N ALA A 61 -3.85 -0.73 -1.83
CA ALA A 61 -2.53 -0.51 -1.25
C ALA A 61 -2.33 0.94 -0.82
N VAL A 62 -2.04 1.15 0.46
CA VAL A 62 -1.53 2.41 1.02
C VAL A 62 -0.04 2.46 0.73
N LEU A 63 0.36 3.32 -0.21
CA LEU A 63 1.74 3.45 -0.67
C LEU A 63 2.26 4.85 -0.36
N ARG A 64 3.36 4.96 0.39
CA ARG A 64 3.95 6.24 0.76
C ARG A 64 5.43 6.31 0.38
N PRO A 65 5.78 6.91 -0.77
CA PRO A 65 7.18 7.23 -1.08
C PRO A 65 7.69 8.38 -0.18
N HIS A 66 9.01 8.55 -0.09
CA HIS A 66 9.71 9.57 0.71
C HIS A 66 9.09 9.80 2.10
N ALA A 67 8.75 8.70 2.79
CA ALA A 67 7.96 8.72 4.02
C ALA A 67 8.62 9.51 5.17
N LEU A 68 9.95 9.69 5.13
CA LEU A 68 10.69 10.52 6.07
C LEU A 68 10.24 11.99 6.06
N LEU A 69 9.68 12.47 4.94
CA LEU A 69 9.20 13.84 4.80
C LEU A 69 7.85 14.11 5.48
N LEU A 70 7.14 13.07 5.93
CA LEU A 70 5.94 13.25 6.77
C LEU A 70 6.25 13.98 8.08
N LYS A 71 7.52 13.97 8.49
CA LYS A 71 7.99 14.63 9.71
C LYS A 71 9.18 15.55 9.44
N LYS A 72 9.22 16.66 10.17
CA LYS A 72 10.36 17.56 10.25
C LYS A 72 10.70 17.78 11.72
N LYS A 73 11.96 17.50 12.11
CA LYS A 73 12.42 17.61 13.51
C LYS A 73 11.51 16.87 14.50
N GLY A 74 11.09 15.65 14.14
CA GLY A 74 10.23 14.79 14.96
C GLY A 74 8.73 15.15 14.96
N ARG A 75 8.33 16.29 14.38
CA ARG A 75 6.92 16.71 14.31
C ARG A 75 6.33 16.45 12.94
N ILE A 76 5.05 16.06 12.90
CA ILE A 76 4.30 15.88 11.65
C ILE A 76 4.19 17.24 10.94
N THR A 77 4.45 17.27 9.63
CA THR A 77 4.26 18.49 8.82
C THR A 77 2.78 18.69 8.46
N GLN A 78 2.40 19.87 7.97
CA GLN A 78 1.03 20.11 7.54
C GLN A 78 0.60 19.17 6.40
N GLU A 79 1.49 18.94 5.44
CA GLU A 79 1.28 18.00 4.34
C GLU A 79 1.28 16.55 4.86
N GLY A 80 2.12 16.25 5.86
CA GLY A 80 2.12 14.96 6.55
C GLY A 80 0.79 14.68 7.23
N GLU A 81 0.17 15.67 7.86
CA GLU A 81 -1.15 15.54 8.46
C GLU A 81 -2.24 15.28 7.40
N THR A 82 -2.17 15.96 6.25
CA THR A 82 -3.05 15.68 5.10
C THR A 82 -2.93 14.22 4.65
N VAL A 83 -1.71 13.70 4.51
CA VAL A 83 -1.47 12.29 4.16
C VAL A 83 -2.03 11.35 5.23
N LEU A 84 -1.77 11.59 6.51
CA LEU A 84 -2.25 10.73 7.60
C LEU A 84 -3.78 10.74 7.71
N ASN A 85 -4.42 11.87 7.44
CA ASN A 85 -5.88 11.94 7.38
C ASN A 85 -6.44 11.19 6.17
N ALA A 86 -5.75 11.21 5.03
CA ALA A 86 -6.10 10.35 3.90
C ALA A 86 -5.92 8.85 4.22
N VAL A 87 -4.89 8.45 4.98
CA VAL A 87 -4.72 7.07 5.46
C VAL A 87 -5.88 6.65 6.38
N LYS A 88 -6.28 7.51 7.33
CA LYS A 88 -7.46 7.27 8.19
C LYS A 88 -8.73 7.11 7.35
N LYS A 89 -8.90 7.93 6.31
CA LYS A 89 -10.03 7.82 5.37
C LYS A 89 -9.99 6.49 4.60
N ALA A 90 -8.84 6.07 4.09
CA ALA A 90 -8.67 4.79 3.42
C ALA A 90 -9.03 3.60 4.34
N GLY A 91 -8.66 3.67 5.62
CA GLY A 91 -9.07 2.69 6.62
C GLY A 91 -10.59 2.62 6.80
N ARG A 92 -11.28 3.77 6.82
CA ARG A 92 -12.75 3.82 6.89
C ARG A 92 -13.39 3.22 5.63
N GLU A 93 -12.88 3.57 4.45
CA GLU A 93 -13.34 3.01 3.16
C GLU A 93 -13.16 1.48 3.14
N LEU A 94 -12.03 0.96 3.62
CA LEU A 94 -11.79 -0.47 3.71
C LEU A 94 -12.82 -1.18 4.59
N VAL A 95 -13.15 -0.62 5.76
CA VAL A 95 -14.11 -1.22 6.70
C VAL A 95 -15.54 -1.15 6.17
N ILE A 96 -15.95 -0.01 5.61
CA ILE A 96 -17.34 0.26 5.21
C ILE A 96 -17.64 -0.31 3.82
N GLU A 97 -16.73 -0.12 2.86
CA GLU A 97 -16.92 -0.43 1.44
C GLU A 97 -16.21 -1.72 1.03
N GLY A 98 -15.33 -2.26 1.89
CA GLY A 98 -14.50 -3.43 1.57
C GLY A 98 -13.34 -3.12 0.61
N LYS A 99 -13.11 -1.85 0.25
CA LYS A 99 -12.03 -1.40 -0.64
C LYS A 99 -11.65 0.04 -0.37
N MET A 100 -10.41 0.39 -0.68
CA MET A 100 -9.92 1.77 -0.65
C MET A 100 -10.19 2.47 -1.99
N ARG A 101 -10.60 3.73 -1.95
CA ARG A 101 -10.89 4.55 -3.14
C ARG A 101 -9.60 5.02 -3.79
N LYS A 102 -9.58 5.07 -5.13
CA LYS A 102 -8.39 5.45 -5.91
C LYS A 102 -7.95 6.87 -5.59
N GLU A 103 -8.90 7.78 -5.41
CA GLU A 103 -8.65 9.19 -5.10
C GLU A 103 -7.99 9.35 -3.73
N THR A 104 -8.47 8.60 -2.73
CA THR A 104 -7.88 8.58 -1.39
C THR A 104 -6.46 8.02 -1.42
N LEU A 105 -6.21 6.93 -2.16
CA LEU A 105 -4.86 6.36 -2.34
C LEU A 105 -3.92 7.30 -3.10
N ALA A 106 -4.44 8.05 -4.09
CA ALA A 106 -3.66 9.05 -4.83
C ALA A 106 -3.20 10.18 -3.91
N THR A 107 -4.07 10.68 -3.01
CA THR A 107 -3.68 11.68 -2.00
C THR A 107 -2.55 11.16 -1.10
N ILE A 108 -2.64 9.90 -0.68
CA ILE A 108 -1.60 9.28 0.18
C ILE A 108 -0.26 9.19 -0.54
N SER A 109 -0.27 8.94 -1.85
CA SER A 109 0.94 8.71 -2.65
C SER A 109 1.56 10.00 -3.22
N TYR A 110 0.82 11.11 -3.21
CA TYR A 110 1.22 12.37 -3.84
C TYR A 110 2.60 12.85 -3.36
N PRO A 111 3.51 13.28 -4.26
CA PRO A 111 4.82 13.81 -3.87
C PRO A 111 4.72 15.01 -2.94
N LEU A 112 5.58 15.06 -1.90
CA LEU A 112 5.60 16.17 -0.95
C LEU A 112 6.57 17.27 -1.38
N ILE A 113 7.56 16.91 -2.20
CA ILE A 113 8.57 17.77 -2.80
C ILE A 113 8.93 17.23 -4.19
N SER A 114 9.71 17.99 -4.95
CA SER A 114 10.26 17.51 -6.22
C SER A 114 11.30 16.41 -6.02
N ARG A 115 11.60 15.67 -7.08
CA ARG A 115 12.61 14.60 -7.06
C ARG A 115 14.01 15.17 -6.82
N GLU A 116 14.29 16.30 -7.45
CA GLU A 116 15.55 17.02 -7.35
C GLU A 116 15.80 17.49 -5.91
N GLU A 117 14.76 18.03 -5.26
CA GLU A 117 14.85 18.45 -3.86
C GLU A 117 15.10 17.27 -2.92
N LEU A 118 14.45 16.12 -3.16
CA LEU A 118 14.68 14.91 -2.36
C LEU A 118 16.14 14.45 -2.44
N ILE A 119 16.71 14.38 -3.65
CA ILE A 119 18.08 13.93 -3.88
C ILE A 119 19.07 14.84 -3.16
N VAL A 120 18.95 16.16 -3.34
CA VAL A 120 19.81 17.14 -2.65
C VAL A 120 19.69 16.98 -1.14
N LYS A 121 18.45 16.90 -0.62
CA LYS A 121 18.20 16.80 0.81
C LYS A 121 18.77 15.53 1.42
N TYR A 122 18.70 14.39 0.74
CA TYR A 122 19.22 13.12 1.24
C TYR A 122 20.73 13.04 1.15
N ASN A 123 21.35 13.52 0.07
CA ASN A 123 22.80 13.56 -0.06
C ASN A 123 23.44 14.44 1.02
N ASN A 124 22.79 15.57 1.37
CA ASN A 124 23.26 16.46 2.43
C ASN A 124 23.11 15.87 3.85
N LEU A 125 22.44 14.72 4.04
CA LEU A 125 22.35 14.07 5.37
C LEU A 125 23.58 13.22 5.70
N VAL A 126 24.40 12.88 4.70
CA VAL A 126 25.56 11.99 4.83
C VAL A 126 26.89 12.69 4.53
N GLN A 127 26.83 13.97 4.17
CA GLN A 127 27.98 14.88 4.05
C GLN A 127 28.17 15.64 5.37
#